data_AF-A0A2G2M4A0-F1
#
_entry.id   AF-A0A2G2M4A0-F1
#
_cell.length_a   1.000
_cell.length_b   1.000
_cell.length_c   1.000
_cell.angle_alpha   90.00
_cell.angle_beta   90.00
_cell.angle_gamma   90.00
#
_symmetry.space_group_name_H-M   'P 1'
#
loop_
_entity.id
_entity.type
_entity.pdbx_description
1 polymer ?
#
loop_
_entity_poly.entity_id
_entity_poly.type
_entity_poly.pdbx_seq_one_letter_code
_entity_poly.pdbx_strand_id
1 'polypeptide(L)'
;MDSKTIYFVDENQEYLKAIERCLVNNCKEWDVTLINNIRRLHEILLSNKNKVNLLLISEKMYIDDLKELDIHKIAILSEDEINTRGKTVGMEKPLVVYKYQTCEKLQAEIIALLTEESVKREFNEIENNTKIIAVYSPIGGVGKTTIAVMLSILAAYQEKRVMYLNLENVPSTRNYFESQNGENLSKIIYYLSKKKDIVQDKIAKVQQLDLKHNVYFFAPADNVDDLSTMSISEYSILLESICKVGKYDYLFIDFSSESGSKMKEMLNLCDKILLVVSSGGSSVEKIRIYENEIVNSQVASSLMEKTSIIFNKYLHEYNSNADKIIICDKKVEYRLPYEDSLNFHSEDGFFIDVNSPMQKQVIEMLRNI
;
A
#
# COMPACT_ATOMS: atom_id res chain seq x y z
N MET A 1 7.34 -22.49 6.53
CA MET A 1 6.07 -21.96 6.00
C MET A 1 5.00 -22.90 6.48
N ASP A 2 4.09 -22.40 7.30
CA ASP A 2 2.95 -23.21 7.75
C ASP A 2 2.03 -23.45 6.55
N SER A 3 1.64 -24.71 6.34
CA SER A 3 0.70 -25.10 5.28
C SER A 3 -0.63 -24.41 5.49
N LYS A 4 -1.25 -23.88 4.42
CA LYS A 4 -2.57 -23.23 4.52
C LYS A 4 -3.64 -24.32 4.59
N THR A 5 -4.44 -24.33 5.67
CA THR A 5 -5.50 -25.31 5.89
C THR A 5 -6.82 -24.84 5.27
N ILE A 6 -7.35 -25.58 4.28
CA ILE A 6 -8.53 -25.21 3.49
C ILE A 6 -9.56 -26.33 3.53
N TYR A 7 -10.79 -26.01 3.92
CA TYR A 7 -11.86 -26.99 4.07
C TYR A 7 -12.91 -26.78 2.99
N PHE A 8 -13.27 -27.86 2.28
CA PHE A 8 -14.42 -27.90 1.38
C PHE A 8 -15.52 -28.75 2.00
N VAL A 9 -16.70 -28.15 2.16
CA VAL A 9 -17.87 -28.78 2.74
C VAL A 9 -19.01 -28.74 1.73
N ASP A 10 -19.36 -29.88 1.17
CA ASP A 10 -20.44 -29.99 0.18
C ASP A 10 -21.11 -31.36 0.25
N GLU A 11 -22.43 -31.42 0.09
CA GLU A 11 -23.18 -32.67 -0.01
C GLU A 11 -22.81 -33.48 -1.26
N ASN A 12 -22.33 -32.83 -2.32
CA ASN A 12 -22.04 -33.43 -3.59
C ASN A 12 -20.66 -34.10 -3.59
N GLN A 13 -20.66 -35.42 -3.40
CA GLN A 13 -19.43 -36.22 -3.41
C GLN A 13 -18.67 -36.20 -4.73
N GLU A 14 -19.37 -36.06 -5.87
CA GLU A 14 -18.70 -36.00 -7.19
C GLU A 14 -17.95 -34.68 -7.36
N TYR A 15 -18.56 -33.59 -6.89
CA TYR A 15 -17.90 -32.29 -6.83
C TYR A 15 -16.64 -32.35 -5.95
N LEU A 16 -16.73 -32.87 -4.73
CA LEU A 16 -15.56 -32.98 -3.84
C LEU A 16 -14.45 -33.84 -4.45
N LYS A 17 -14.77 -34.94 -5.16
CA LYS A 17 -13.77 -35.74 -5.90
C LYS A 17 -13.11 -34.95 -7.04
N ALA A 18 -13.85 -34.06 -7.72
CA ALA A 18 -13.28 -33.18 -8.72
C ALA A 18 -12.31 -32.16 -8.09
N ILE A 19 -12.67 -31.62 -6.93
CA ILE A 19 -11.81 -30.72 -6.15
C ILE A 19 -10.53 -31.43 -5.68
N GLU A 20 -10.65 -32.66 -5.19
CA GLU A 20 -9.50 -33.49 -4.82
C GLU A 20 -8.50 -33.59 -5.96
N ARG A 21 -8.96 -33.97 -7.15
CA ARG A 21 -8.13 -34.11 -8.35
C ARG A 21 -7.51 -32.79 -8.79
N CYS A 22 -8.26 -31.70 -8.63
CA CYS A 22 -7.85 -30.35 -9.03
C CYS A 22 -6.81 -29.75 -8.08
N LEU A 23 -6.98 -29.88 -6.76
CA LEU A 23 -6.18 -29.15 -5.77
C LEU A 23 -5.11 -30.02 -5.12
N VAL A 24 -5.42 -31.26 -4.71
CA VAL A 24 -4.46 -32.12 -4.00
C VAL A 24 -3.30 -32.51 -4.92
N ASN A 25 -3.56 -32.67 -6.22
CA ASN A 25 -2.51 -33.02 -7.19
C ASN A 25 -1.67 -31.82 -7.65
N ASN A 26 -2.23 -30.61 -7.64
CA ASN A 26 -1.60 -29.42 -8.22
C ASN A 26 -1.07 -28.43 -7.17
N CYS A 27 -1.51 -28.51 -5.92
CA CYS A 27 -1.23 -27.52 -4.87
C CYS A 27 -0.69 -28.21 -3.59
N LYS A 28 0.58 -28.64 -3.62
CA LYS A 28 1.25 -29.33 -2.49
C LYS A 28 1.44 -28.46 -1.24
N GLU A 29 1.25 -27.16 -1.36
CA GLU A 29 1.41 -26.16 -0.29
C GLU A 29 0.13 -25.94 0.53
N TRP A 30 -0.99 -26.56 0.12
CA TRP A 30 -2.28 -26.45 0.79
C TRP A 30 -2.65 -27.77 1.45
N ASP A 31 -3.05 -27.69 2.71
CA ASP A 31 -3.66 -28.81 3.43
C ASP A 31 -5.18 -28.77 3.20
N VAL A 32 -5.63 -29.47 2.15
CA VAL A 32 -7.02 -29.49 1.72
C VAL A 32 -7.77 -30.65 2.36
N THR A 33 -8.79 -30.33 3.17
CA THR A 33 -9.69 -31.32 3.77
C THR A 33 -11.07 -31.26 3.10
N LEU A 34 -11.56 -32.41 2.64
CA LEU A 34 -12.85 -32.54 1.98
C LEU A 34 -13.86 -33.22 2.91
N ILE A 35 -15.03 -32.61 3.09
CA ILE A 35 -16.04 -33.03 4.06
C ILE A 35 -17.40 -33.10 3.36
N ASN A 36 -18.00 -34.27 3.35
CA ASN A 36 -19.31 -34.52 2.77
C ASN A 36 -20.43 -34.69 3.81
N ASN A 37 -20.11 -34.46 5.08
CA ASN A 37 -21.00 -34.73 6.19
C ASN A 37 -20.81 -33.69 7.30
N ILE A 38 -21.89 -33.00 7.62
CA ILE A 38 -21.90 -31.93 8.62
C ILE A 38 -21.50 -32.43 10.02
N ARG A 39 -21.82 -33.68 10.40
CA ARG A 39 -21.39 -34.25 11.69
C ARG A 39 -19.88 -34.37 11.76
N ARG A 40 -19.25 -34.77 10.65
CA ARG A 40 -17.80 -34.86 10.53
C ARG A 40 -17.16 -33.47 10.56
N LEU A 41 -17.81 -32.46 9.98
CA LEU A 41 -17.39 -31.06 10.15
C LEU A 41 -17.36 -30.70 11.65
N HIS A 42 -18.45 -30.95 12.39
CA HIS A 42 -18.49 -30.70 13.83
C HIS A 42 -17.40 -31.47 14.62
N GLU A 43 -17.20 -32.76 14.34
CA GLU A 43 -16.17 -33.58 15.02
C GLU A 43 -14.75 -33.06 14.77
N ILE A 44 -14.42 -32.71 13.52
CA ILE A 44 -13.11 -32.16 13.15
C ILE A 44 -12.92 -30.78 13.79
N LEU A 45 -13.96 -29.93 13.78
CA LEU A 45 -13.89 -28.58 14.36
C LEU A 45 -13.77 -28.59 15.89
N LEU A 46 -14.34 -29.58 16.58
CA LEU A 46 -14.23 -29.73 18.04
C LEU A 46 -12.89 -30.34 18.49
N SER A 47 -12.24 -31.12 17.62
CA SER A 47 -10.99 -31.83 17.93
C SER A 47 -9.72 -31.13 17.43
N ASN A 48 -9.84 -30.23 16.44
CA ASN A 48 -8.70 -29.48 15.92
C ASN A 48 -8.36 -28.27 16.79
N LYS A 49 -7.07 -28.18 17.16
CA LYS A 49 -6.45 -26.98 17.73
C LYS A 49 -5.83 -26.04 16.67
N ASN A 50 -6.01 -26.36 15.39
CA ASN A 50 -5.38 -25.65 14.28
C ASN A 50 -6.35 -24.65 13.64
N LYS A 51 -5.85 -23.44 13.40
CA LYS A 51 -6.55 -22.33 12.73
C LYS A 51 -6.92 -22.71 11.29
N VAL A 52 -8.21 -22.68 10.96
CA VAL A 52 -8.69 -22.95 9.59
C VAL A 52 -8.58 -21.66 8.77
N ASN A 53 -7.80 -21.66 7.68
CA ASN A 53 -7.58 -20.43 6.90
C ASN A 53 -8.77 -20.08 6.00
N LEU A 54 -9.42 -21.07 5.41
CA LEU A 54 -10.58 -20.86 4.54
C LEU A 54 -11.53 -22.05 4.62
N LEU A 55 -12.80 -21.76 4.89
CA LEU A 55 -13.91 -22.70 4.81
C LEU A 55 -14.77 -22.35 3.59
N LEU A 56 -14.82 -23.25 2.61
CA LEU A 56 -15.76 -23.19 1.50
C LEU A 56 -16.90 -24.16 1.79
N ILE A 57 -18.11 -23.65 1.96
CA ILE A 57 -19.27 -24.45 2.39
C ILE A 57 -20.46 -24.23 1.46
N SER A 58 -21.13 -25.31 1.06
CA SER A 58 -22.37 -25.20 0.29
C SER A 58 -23.45 -24.51 1.12
N GLU A 59 -24.32 -23.75 0.45
CA GLU A 59 -25.43 -23.05 1.10
C GLU A 59 -26.31 -24.01 1.92
N LYS A 60 -26.52 -25.24 1.44
CA LYS A 60 -27.34 -26.26 2.13
C LYS A 60 -26.68 -26.83 3.38
N MET A 61 -25.36 -26.73 3.50
CA MET A 61 -24.61 -27.23 4.65
C MET A 61 -24.23 -26.14 5.65
N TYR A 62 -24.52 -24.86 5.35
CA TYR A 62 -24.24 -23.76 6.27
C TYR A 62 -25.07 -23.86 7.55
N ILE A 63 -24.43 -23.56 8.70
CA ILE A 63 -25.08 -23.48 10.01
C ILE A 63 -24.70 -22.14 10.65
N ASP A 64 -25.65 -21.46 11.29
CA ASP A 64 -25.45 -20.14 11.92
C ASP A 64 -24.44 -20.15 13.09
N ASP A 65 -24.22 -21.31 13.72
CA ASP A 65 -23.34 -21.52 14.87
C ASP A 65 -21.84 -21.62 14.51
N LEU A 66 -21.45 -21.26 13.29
CA LEU A 66 -20.04 -21.18 12.88
C LEU A 66 -19.27 -20.01 13.54
N LYS A 67 -19.97 -19.14 14.30
CA LYS A 67 -19.42 -17.92 14.94
C LYS A 67 -18.57 -18.16 16.19
N GLU A 68 -18.64 -19.34 16.80
CA GLU A 68 -17.87 -19.67 18.02
C GLU A 68 -16.49 -20.31 17.71
N LEU A 69 -16.03 -20.24 16.45
CA LEU A 69 -14.91 -21.04 15.95
C LEU A 69 -13.73 -20.19 15.46
N ASP A 70 -12.51 -20.75 15.55
CA ASP A 70 -11.27 -20.15 15.01
C ASP A 70 -11.12 -20.41 13.50
N ILE A 71 -12.09 -19.92 12.73
CA ILE A 71 -12.12 -19.95 11.27
C ILE A 71 -11.81 -18.55 10.75
N HIS A 72 -10.75 -18.41 9.96
CA HIS A 72 -10.31 -17.11 9.48
C HIS A 72 -11.25 -16.51 8.42
N LYS A 73 -11.77 -17.34 7.50
CA LYS A 73 -12.63 -16.87 6.40
C LYS A 73 -13.63 -17.97 5.97
N ILE A 74 -14.85 -17.55 5.65
CA ILE A 74 -15.92 -18.43 5.16
C ILE A 74 -16.40 -17.91 3.80
N ALA A 75 -16.51 -18.79 2.81
CA ALA A 75 -17.10 -18.53 1.50
C ALA A 75 -18.19 -19.56 1.18
N ILE A 76 -19.28 -19.12 0.56
CA ILE A 76 -20.40 -19.96 0.16
C ILE A 76 -20.14 -20.51 -1.24
N LEU A 77 -20.23 -21.83 -1.39
CA LEU A 77 -20.17 -22.50 -2.68
C LEU A 77 -21.54 -22.43 -3.37
N SER A 78 -21.62 -21.68 -4.48
CA SER A 78 -22.85 -21.45 -5.25
C SER A 78 -22.85 -22.23 -6.56
N GLU A 79 -24.03 -22.76 -6.91
CA GLU A 79 -24.30 -23.40 -8.21
C GLU A 79 -24.78 -22.42 -9.28
N ASP A 80 -25.09 -21.17 -8.91
CA ASP A 80 -25.43 -20.11 -9.86
C ASP A 80 -24.25 -19.13 -9.98
N GLU A 81 -23.81 -18.84 -11.21
CA GLU A 81 -22.79 -17.80 -11.51
C GLU A 81 -23.27 -16.40 -11.10
N ILE A 82 -24.60 -16.23 -11.03
CA ILE A 82 -25.26 -14.99 -10.71
C ILE A 82 -26.02 -15.22 -9.42
N ASN A 83 -25.42 -14.92 -8.27
CA ASN A 83 -26.22 -14.76 -7.06
C ASN A 83 -25.95 -13.45 -6.32
N THR A 84 -26.92 -12.56 -6.56
CA THR A 84 -27.77 -11.96 -5.53
C THR A 84 -27.03 -11.24 -4.40
N ARG A 85 -27.02 -9.91 -4.52
CA ARG A 85 -26.91 -8.93 -3.42
C ARG A 85 -28.12 -9.01 -2.46
N GLY A 86 -28.54 -10.21 -2.09
CA GLY A 86 -29.67 -10.49 -1.22
C GLY A 86 -29.22 -11.34 -0.05
N LYS A 87 -29.78 -11.08 1.13
CA LYS A 87 -29.57 -11.87 2.35
C LYS A 87 -29.90 -13.34 2.10
N THR A 88 -28.92 -14.19 1.78
CA THR A 88 -29.19 -15.63 1.65
C THR A 88 -28.68 -16.45 2.82
N VAL A 89 -27.80 -15.93 3.68
CA VAL A 89 -27.18 -16.75 4.74
C VAL A 89 -26.85 -15.92 5.98
N GLY A 90 -27.83 -15.36 6.71
CA GLY A 90 -27.61 -14.73 8.04
C GLY A 90 -26.52 -13.63 8.15
N MET A 91 -25.96 -13.21 7.00
CA MET A 91 -24.75 -12.42 6.82
C MET A 91 -25.11 -11.27 5.89
N GLU A 92 -24.68 -10.06 6.22
CA GLU A 92 -25.07 -8.86 5.46
C GLU A 92 -24.52 -8.87 4.02
N LYS A 93 -23.38 -9.56 3.77
CA LYS A 93 -22.77 -9.79 2.44
C LYS A 93 -21.88 -11.06 2.46
N PRO A 94 -22.39 -12.25 2.09
CA PRO A 94 -21.56 -13.45 2.04
C PRO A 94 -20.56 -13.39 0.88
N LEU A 95 -19.35 -13.92 1.09
CA LEU A 95 -18.43 -14.23 0.00
C LEU A 95 -18.95 -15.45 -0.73
N VAL A 96 -18.92 -15.44 -2.07
CA VAL A 96 -19.49 -16.51 -2.90
C VAL A 96 -18.45 -16.98 -3.89
N VAL A 97 -18.29 -18.30 -3.99
CA VAL A 97 -17.43 -18.97 -4.97
C VAL A 97 -18.30 -19.85 -5.86
N TYR A 98 -18.17 -19.71 -7.17
CA TYR A 98 -18.93 -20.52 -8.11
C TYR A 98 -18.34 -21.94 -8.23
N LYS A 99 -19.20 -22.97 -8.16
CA LYS A 99 -18.75 -24.38 -8.18
C LYS A 99 -18.24 -24.81 -9.56
N TYR A 100 -18.91 -24.44 -10.65
CA TYR A 100 -18.69 -25.07 -11.96
C TYR A 100 -17.75 -24.24 -12.85
N GLN A 101 -16.52 -24.06 -12.38
CA GLN A 101 -15.47 -23.33 -13.09
C GLN A 101 -14.24 -24.20 -13.35
N THR A 102 -13.30 -23.69 -14.15
CA THR A 102 -12.05 -24.43 -14.40
C THR A 102 -11.19 -24.49 -13.13
N CYS A 103 -10.34 -25.50 -13.05
CA CYS A 103 -9.46 -25.71 -11.90
C CYS A 103 -8.56 -24.48 -11.66
N GLU A 104 -8.05 -23.87 -12.73
CA GLU A 104 -7.21 -22.68 -12.68
C GLU A 104 -7.96 -21.46 -12.15
N LYS A 105 -9.22 -21.27 -12.57
CA LYS A 105 -10.05 -20.16 -12.06
C LYS A 105 -10.39 -20.35 -10.59
N LEU A 106 -10.76 -21.57 -10.19
CA LEU A 106 -11.02 -21.89 -8.79
C LEU A 106 -9.78 -21.68 -7.93
N GLN A 107 -8.61 -22.12 -8.38
CA GLN A 107 -7.34 -21.88 -7.68
C GLN A 107 -7.06 -20.38 -7.55
N ALA A 108 -7.20 -19.61 -8.62
CA ALA A 108 -7.00 -18.17 -8.60
C ALA A 108 -7.98 -17.47 -7.65
N GLU A 109 -9.22 -17.92 -7.57
CA GLU A 109 -10.25 -17.38 -6.67
C GLU A 109 -9.98 -17.77 -5.20
N ILE A 110 -9.53 -18.99 -4.92
CA ILE A 110 -9.09 -19.40 -3.58
C ILE A 110 -7.86 -18.60 -3.14
N ILE A 111 -6.88 -18.40 -4.03
CA ILE A 111 -5.73 -17.53 -3.78
C ILE A 111 -6.22 -16.12 -3.49
N ALA A 112 -7.09 -15.57 -4.35
CA ALA A 112 -7.68 -14.26 -4.15
C ALA A 112 -8.35 -14.16 -2.78
N LEU A 113 -9.16 -15.14 -2.36
CA LEU A 113 -9.81 -15.16 -1.05
C LEU A 113 -8.82 -15.24 0.11
N LEU A 114 -7.77 -16.05 -0.01
CA LEU A 114 -6.68 -16.11 0.97
C LEU A 114 -5.88 -14.80 1.01
N THR A 115 -5.84 -14.04 -0.09
CA THR A 115 -5.10 -12.78 -0.21
C THR A 115 -5.94 -11.50 -0.01
N GLU A 116 -7.25 -11.53 -0.17
CA GLU A 116 -8.11 -10.34 -0.09
C GLU A 116 -8.23 -9.82 1.33
N GLU A 117 -7.92 -10.66 2.31
CA GLU A 117 -7.64 -10.22 3.68
C GLU A 117 -6.14 -10.19 4.01
N SER A 118 -5.22 -10.66 3.15
CA SER A 118 -3.82 -10.26 3.32
C SER A 118 -3.62 -8.77 3.01
N VAL A 119 -4.36 -8.21 2.05
CA VAL A 119 -4.30 -6.76 1.77
C VAL A 119 -4.88 -5.89 2.92
N LYS A 120 -5.71 -6.45 3.82
CA LYS A 120 -6.27 -5.72 4.98
C LYS A 120 -5.83 -6.25 6.36
N ARG A 121 -5.24 -7.43 6.47
CA ARG A 121 -4.76 -8.07 7.71
C ARG A 121 -3.34 -8.67 7.64
N GLU A 122 -2.67 -8.78 6.48
CA GLU A 122 -1.19 -9.00 6.42
C GLU A 122 -0.39 -7.69 6.61
N PHE A 123 -0.96 -6.69 7.28
CA PHE A 123 -0.11 -5.70 7.96
C PHE A 123 0.42 -6.22 9.32
N ASN A 124 -0.07 -7.35 9.84
CA ASN A 124 0.25 -7.77 11.22
C ASN A 124 0.90 -9.17 11.44
N GLU A 125 1.12 -10.04 10.44
CA GLU A 125 1.70 -11.38 10.71
C GLU A 125 2.76 -11.89 9.72
N ILE A 126 3.44 -10.98 9.01
CA ILE A 126 4.85 -11.12 8.65
C ILE A 126 5.48 -9.81 9.12
N GLU A 127 6.48 -9.81 10.01
CA GLU A 127 7.13 -8.59 10.52
C GLU A 127 7.76 -7.75 9.37
N ASN A 128 6.93 -7.01 8.65
CA ASN A 128 7.30 -5.99 7.68
C ASN A 128 6.68 -4.69 8.18
N ASN A 129 7.39 -4.07 9.11
CA ASN A 129 7.03 -2.83 9.79
C ASN A 129 7.35 -1.59 8.93
N THR A 130 7.35 -1.72 7.60
CA THR A 130 7.68 -0.60 6.70
C THR A 130 6.61 0.45 6.80
N LYS A 131 6.96 1.65 7.24
CA LYS A 131 6.04 2.78 7.30
C LYS A 131 6.02 3.53 5.98
N ILE A 132 4.86 3.59 5.34
CA ILE A 132 4.64 4.22 4.04
C ILE A 132 4.23 5.68 4.25
N ILE A 133 5.10 6.61 3.88
CA ILE A 133 4.93 8.05 4.11
C ILE A 133 4.85 8.77 2.76
N ALA A 134 3.67 9.32 2.46
CA ALA A 134 3.45 10.15 1.30
C ALA A 134 3.92 11.58 1.54
N VAL A 135 4.66 12.16 0.60
CA VAL A 135 4.92 13.60 0.53
C VAL A 135 4.11 14.15 -0.64
N TYR A 136 3.12 15.00 -0.33
CA TYR A 136 2.15 15.45 -1.31
C TYR A 136 1.78 16.93 -1.14
N SER A 137 1.42 17.57 -2.25
CA SER A 137 0.77 18.87 -2.27
C SER A 137 0.09 19.08 -3.62
N PRO A 138 -1.12 19.65 -3.68
CA PRO A 138 -1.72 20.09 -4.95
C PRO A 138 -1.02 21.33 -5.54
N ILE A 139 0.04 21.83 -4.91
CA ILE A 139 0.74 23.04 -5.29
C ILE A 139 2.13 22.67 -5.81
N GLY A 140 2.40 23.03 -7.07
CA GLY A 140 3.74 22.88 -7.66
C GLY A 140 4.77 23.84 -7.02
N GLY A 141 6.03 23.41 -6.93
CA GLY A 141 7.13 24.25 -6.47
C GLY A 141 7.20 24.51 -4.95
N VAL A 142 6.36 23.84 -4.14
CA VAL A 142 6.40 23.97 -2.67
C VAL A 142 7.51 23.18 -2.00
N GLY A 143 8.28 22.39 -2.75
CA GLY A 143 9.43 21.62 -2.25
C GLY A 143 9.13 20.19 -1.80
N LYS A 144 8.10 19.53 -2.37
CA LYS A 144 7.74 18.12 -2.09
C LYS A 144 8.96 17.19 -2.24
N THR A 145 9.56 17.18 -3.43
CA THR A 145 10.74 16.39 -3.75
C THR A 145 11.90 16.65 -2.80
N THR A 146 12.21 17.92 -2.52
CA THR A 146 13.26 18.29 -1.57
C THR A 146 13.01 17.69 -0.19
N ILE A 147 11.77 17.80 0.32
CA ILE A 147 11.40 17.23 1.63
C ILE A 147 11.46 15.70 1.60
N ALA A 148 10.94 15.05 0.55
CA ALA A 148 10.93 13.59 0.42
C ALA A 148 12.36 13.01 0.36
N VAL A 149 13.25 13.63 -0.42
CA VAL A 149 14.66 13.28 -0.50
C VAL A 149 15.34 13.50 0.85
N MET A 150 15.11 14.65 1.48
CA MET A 150 15.79 14.99 2.75
C MET A 150 15.31 14.11 3.91
N LEU A 151 14.02 13.76 3.97
CA LEU A 151 13.49 12.73 4.87
C LEU A 151 14.20 11.40 4.65
N SER A 152 14.36 11.00 3.38
CA SER A 152 14.97 9.72 3.03
C SER A 152 16.43 9.64 3.49
N ILE A 153 17.20 10.68 3.18
CA ILE A 153 18.62 10.74 3.54
C ILE A 153 18.80 10.88 5.05
N LEU A 154 18.03 11.73 5.74
CA LEU A 154 18.15 11.92 7.19
C LEU A 154 17.71 10.68 7.98
N ALA A 155 16.70 9.94 7.50
CA ALA A 155 16.34 8.66 8.09
C ALA A 155 17.47 7.63 7.89
N ALA A 156 18.09 7.57 6.72
CA ALA A 156 19.24 6.69 6.47
C ALA A 156 20.46 7.06 7.35
N TYR A 157 20.71 8.36 7.57
CA TYR A 157 21.72 8.83 8.54
C TYR A 157 21.43 8.41 9.99
N GLN A 158 20.16 8.13 10.34
CA GLN A 158 19.74 7.56 11.62
C GLN A 158 19.70 6.02 11.60
N GLU A 159 20.48 5.41 10.69
CA GLU A 159 20.63 3.96 10.53
C GLU A 159 19.31 3.24 10.19
N LYS A 160 18.33 3.96 9.63
CA LYS A 160 17.11 3.36 9.09
C LYS A 160 17.34 2.82 7.70
N ARG A 161 16.70 1.71 7.37
CA ARG A 161 16.62 1.19 6.00
C ARG A 161 15.52 1.93 5.27
N VAL A 162 15.89 2.65 4.22
CA VAL A 162 14.98 3.59 3.56
C VAL A 162 14.85 3.28 2.08
N MET A 163 13.62 3.33 1.59
CA MET A 163 13.30 3.37 0.17
C MET A 163 12.68 4.73 -0.18
N TYR A 164 13.24 5.38 -1.19
CA TYR A 164 12.66 6.54 -1.86
C TYR A 164 11.99 6.13 -3.16
N LEU A 165 10.71 6.47 -3.31
CA LEU A 165 9.92 6.18 -4.50
C LEU A 165 9.40 7.49 -5.11
N ASN A 166 9.92 7.86 -6.27
CA ASN A 166 9.40 8.99 -7.04
C ASN A 166 8.28 8.52 -7.98
N LEU A 167 7.10 9.12 -7.84
CA LEU A 167 5.92 8.92 -8.70
C LEU A 167 5.49 10.21 -9.42
N GLU A 168 6.41 11.15 -9.62
CA GLU A 168 6.22 12.29 -10.51
C GLU A 168 6.41 11.88 -11.98
N ASN A 169 5.51 12.33 -12.86
CA ASN A 169 5.62 12.07 -14.30
C ASN A 169 6.88 12.70 -14.91
N VAL A 170 7.34 13.82 -14.33
CA VAL A 170 8.57 14.53 -14.75
C VAL A 170 9.56 14.53 -13.58
N PRO A 171 10.33 13.43 -13.42
CA PRO A 171 11.13 13.19 -12.22
C PRO A 171 12.48 13.92 -12.25
N SER A 172 12.92 14.36 -11.08
CA SER A 172 14.25 14.96 -10.86
C SER A 172 15.18 14.09 -9.99
N THR A 173 14.85 12.80 -9.81
CA THR A 173 15.56 11.86 -8.92
C THR A 173 17.07 11.79 -9.16
N ARG A 174 17.51 11.88 -10.42
CA ARG A 174 18.94 11.80 -10.80
C ARG A 174 19.77 12.97 -10.27
N ASN A 175 19.14 14.06 -9.82
CA ASN A 175 19.84 15.18 -9.17
C ASN A 175 20.21 14.87 -7.71
N TYR A 176 19.62 13.82 -7.12
CA TYR A 176 19.72 13.51 -5.69
C TYR A 176 20.39 12.16 -5.42
N PHE A 177 20.20 11.17 -6.29
CA PHE A 177 20.71 9.81 -6.11
C PHE A 177 21.47 9.33 -7.35
N GLU A 178 22.60 8.66 -7.12
CA GLU A 178 23.45 8.14 -8.18
C GLU A 178 22.98 6.75 -8.63
N SER A 179 22.65 6.63 -9.92
CA SER A 179 22.24 5.35 -10.54
C SER A 179 23.47 4.59 -11.02
N GLN A 180 23.58 3.33 -10.61
CA GLN A 180 24.70 2.45 -11.02
C GLN A 180 24.33 1.51 -12.17
N ASN A 181 23.03 1.33 -12.42
CA ASN A 181 22.51 0.34 -13.37
C ASN A 181 21.61 1.00 -14.43
N GLY A 182 21.42 0.32 -15.56
CA GLY A 182 20.52 0.77 -16.63
C GLY A 182 19.04 0.38 -16.45
N GLU A 183 18.68 -0.35 -15.39
CA GLU A 183 17.27 -0.73 -15.13
C GLU A 183 16.55 0.35 -14.32
N ASN A 184 15.27 0.57 -14.63
CA ASN A 184 14.48 1.68 -14.09
C ASN A 184 13.03 1.29 -13.79
N LEU A 185 12.26 2.26 -13.30
CA LEU A 185 10.87 2.08 -12.89
C LEU A 185 9.95 1.61 -14.03
N SER A 186 10.22 1.97 -15.30
CA SER A 186 9.42 1.52 -16.45
C SER A 186 9.38 0.00 -16.55
N LYS A 187 10.47 -0.68 -16.20
CA LYS A 187 10.51 -2.16 -16.18
C LYS A 187 9.54 -2.74 -15.15
N ILE A 188 9.42 -2.11 -13.99
CA ILE A 188 8.48 -2.55 -12.94
C ILE A 188 7.04 -2.29 -13.37
N ILE A 189 6.76 -1.11 -13.93
CA ILE A 189 5.43 -0.73 -14.46
C ILE A 189 4.99 -1.72 -15.55
N TYR A 190 5.89 -2.11 -16.44
CA TYR A 190 5.62 -3.15 -17.43
C TYR A 190 5.17 -4.47 -16.78
N TYR A 191 5.86 -4.94 -15.73
CA TYR A 191 5.49 -6.18 -15.05
C TYR A 191 4.20 -6.07 -14.24
N LEU A 192 3.92 -4.91 -13.64
CA LEU A 192 2.63 -4.65 -12.98
C LEU A 192 1.44 -4.84 -13.94
N SER A 193 1.60 -4.40 -15.20
CA SER A 193 0.54 -4.50 -16.21
C SER A 193 0.41 -5.86 -16.90
N LYS A 194 1.45 -6.71 -16.86
CA LYS A 194 1.49 -7.97 -17.64
C LYS A 194 1.72 -9.25 -16.85
N LYS A 195 2.49 -9.22 -15.75
CA LYS A 195 2.94 -10.40 -15.00
C LYS A 195 3.10 -10.07 -13.52
N LYS A 196 1.97 -9.87 -12.84
CA LYS A 196 1.90 -9.43 -11.43
C LYS A 196 2.65 -10.38 -10.48
N ASP A 197 2.62 -11.68 -10.75
CA ASP A 197 3.18 -12.72 -9.87
C ASP A 197 4.71 -12.65 -9.69
N ILE A 198 5.43 -11.99 -10.61
CA ILE A 198 6.89 -11.87 -10.54
C ILE A 198 7.37 -10.46 -10.17
N VAL A 199 6.46 -9.54 -9.86
CA VAL A 199 6.79 -8.13 -9.60
C VAL A 199 7.73 -7.99 -8.40
N GLN A 200 7.51 -8.77 -7.34
CA GLN A 200 8.37 -8.82 -6.16
C GLN A 200 9.82 -9.17 -6.56
N ASP A 201 10.04 -10.27 -7.28
CA ASP A 201 11.37 -10.66 -7.74
C ASP A 201 12.04 -9.63 -8.65
N LYS A 202 11.23 -8.86 -9.39
CA LYS A 202 11.72 -7.80 -10.27
C LYS A 202 12.13 -6.56 -9.49
N ILE A 203 11.35 -6.15 -8.49
CA ILE A 203 11.72 -5.05 -7.61
C ILE A 203 13.06 -5.33 -6.91
N ALA A 204 13.27 -6.56 -6.42
CA ALA A 204 14.54 -6.95 -5.79
C ALA A 204 15.77 -6.80 -6.69
N LYS A 205 15.59 -6.89 -8.01
CA LYS A 205 16.67 -6.79 -9.02
C LYS A 205 16.82 -5.38 -9.59
N VAL A 206 15.72 -4.63 -9.67
CA VAL A 206 15.66 -3.31 -10.31
C VAL A 206 15.97 -2.19 -9.32
N GLN A 207 15.64 -2.36 -8.03
CA GLN A 207 15.99 -1.37 -7.01
C GLN A 207 17.50 -1.14 -6.97
N GLN A 208 17.89 0.11 -6.79
CA GLN A 208 19.27 0.54 -6.72
C GLN A 208 19.55 1.11 -5.32
N LEU A 209 20.79 1.01 -4.87
CA LEU A 209 21.24 1.62 -3.63
C LEU A 209 22.16 2.79 -3.98
N ASP A 210 21.75 3.99 -3.58
CA ASP A 210 22.65 5.14 -3.55
C ASP A 210 23.66 4.95 -2.42
N LEU A 211 24.91 4.63 -2.76
CA LEU A 211 25.95 4.33 -1.76
C LEU A 211 26.32 5.55 -0.91
N LYS A 212 26.18 6.76 -1.46
CA LYS A 212 26.53 8.00 -0.79
C LYS A 212 25.61 8.25 0.42
N HIS A 213 24.31 8.07 0.25
CA HIS A 213 23.32 8.35 1.29
C HIS A 213 22.68 7.10 1.91
N ASN A 214 23.03 5.90 1.43
CA ASN A 214 22.45 4.63 1.86
C ASN A 214 20.91 4.57 1.71
N VAL A 215 20.42 5.11 0.59
CA VAL A 215 18.98 5.16 0.26
C VAL A 215 18.71 4.25 -0.94
N TYR A 216 17.75 3.33 -0.79
CA TYR A 216 17.25 2.55 -1.91
C TYR A 216 16.30 3.39 -2.76
N PHE A 217 16.35 3.24 -4.07
CA PHE A 217 15.47 3.95 -4.98
C PHE A 217 15.30 3.20 -6.31
N PHE A 218 14.38 3.64 -7.14
CA PHE A 218 14.34 3.26 -8.55
C PHE A 218 14.84 4.41 -9.42
N ALA A 219 15.68 4.10 -10.40
CA ALA A 219 15.94 5.05 -11.47
C ALA A 219 14.62 5.44 -12.15
N PRO A 220 14.46 6.72 -12.57
CA PRO A 220 13.19 7.20 -13.11
C PRO A 220 12.74 6.45 -14.34
N ALA A 221 11.41 6.36 -14.54
CA ALA A 221 10.82 5.84 -15.76
C ALA A 221 11.28 6.63 -16.99
N ASP A 222 11.44 5.94 -18.12
CA ASP A 222 11.86 6.58 -19.38
C ASP A 222 10.72 7.36 -20.04
N ASN A 223 9.48 6.93 -19.82
CA ASN A 223 8.29 7.53 -20.41
C ASN A 223 7.44 8.22 -19.33
N VAL A 224 7.13 9.49 -19.59
CA VAL A 224 6.33 10.39 -18.74
C VAL A 224 4.91 9.84 -18.51
N ASP A 225 4.39 9.04 -19.45
CA ASP A 225 3.02 8.49 -19.38
C ASP A 225 2.93 7.16 -18.61
N ASP A 226 4.06 6.53 -18.26
CA ASP A 226 4.04 5.21 -17.62
C ASP A 226 3.32 5.25 -16.26
N LEU A 227 3.53 6.32 -15.49
CA LEU A 227 2.92 6.50 -14.17
C LEU A 227 1.45 6.94 -14.25
N SER A 228 1.10 7.76 -15.24
CA SER A 228 -0.27 8.26 -15.41
C SER A 228 -1.24 7.12 -15.74
N THR A 229 -0.76 6.12 -16.49
CA THR A 229 -1.56 4.94 -16.91
C THR A 229 -1.70 3.86 -15.84
N MET A 230 -0.85 3.84 -14.80
CA MET A 230 -0.89 2.84 -13.73
C MET A 230 -2.21 2.89 -12.94
N SER A 231 -2.95 1.79 -12.85
CA SER A 231 -4.20 1.68 -12.07
C SER A 231 -3.96 1.69 -10.56
N ILE A 232 -5.02 1.93 -9.77
CA ILE A 232 -4.93 1.82 -8.31
C ILE A 232 -4.55 0.42 -7.85
N SER A 233 -5.00 -0.61 -8.57
CA SER A 233 -4.66 -2.01 -8.27
C SER A 233 -3.16 -2.29 -8.47
N GLU A 234 -2.57 -1.75 -9.53
CA GLU A 234 -1.14 -1.88 -9.80
C GLU A 234 -0.31 -1.08 -8.80
N TYR A 235 -0.81 0.09 -8.38
CA TYR A 235 -0.20 0.86 -7.31
C TYR A 235 -0.17 0.10 -5.98
N SER A 236 -1.28 -0.54 -5.58
CA SER A 236 -1.32 -1.38 -4.37
C SER A 236 -0.29 -2.51 -4.44
N ILE A 237 -0.26 -3.24 -5.57
CA ILE A 237 0.70 -4.34 -5.78
C ILE A 237 2.15 -3.83 -5.74
N LEU A 238 2.42 -2.64 -6.28
CA LEU A 238 3.73 -2.01 -6.22
C LEU A 238 4.17 -1.80 -4.77
N LEU A 239 3.34 -1.14 -3.94
CA LEU A 239 3.66 -0.87 -2.54
C LEU A 239 3.88 -2.17 -1.76
N GLU A 240 2.97 -3.13 -1.91
CA GLU A 240 3.08 -4.44 -1.25
C GLU A 240 4.35 -5.17 -1.64
N SER A 241 4.68 -5.17 -2.93
CA SER A 241 5.87 -5.84 -3.44
C SER A 241 7.16 -5.14 -2.97
N ILE A 242 7.19 -3.81 -2.91
CA ILE A 242 8.33 -3.06 -2.35
C ILE A 242 8.53 -3.44 -0.88
N CYS A 243 7.47 -3.41 -0.08
CA CYS A 243 7.55 -3.75 1.34
C CYS A 243 7.98 -5.20 1.57
N LYS A 244 7.57 -6.14 0.70
CA LYS A 244 7.98 -7.55 0.75
C LYS A 244 9.44 -7.78 0.35
N VAL A 245 9.96 -7.03 -0.62
CA VAL A 245 11.35 -7.16 -1.10
C VAL A 245 12.34 -6.56 -0.12
N GLY A 246 12.12 -5.30 0.23
CA GLY A 246 13.01 -4.56 1.10
C GLY A 246 12.33 -4.41 2.44
N LYS A 247 12.91 -5.02 3.46
CA LYS A 247 12.51 -4.84 4.85
C LYS A 247 12.86 -3.41 5.31
N TYR A 248 12.32 -2.40 4.65
CA TYR A 248 12.58 -1.00 4.95
C TYR A 248 11.92 -0.62 6.27
N ASP A 249 12.52 0.30 7.02
CA ASP A 249 11.82 0.96 8.10
C ASP A 249 10.85 2.01 7.54
N TYR A 250 11.28 2.70 6.47
CA TYR A 250 10.50 3.75 5.82
C TYR A 250 10.49 3.63 4.30
N LEU A 251 9.29 3.81 3.72
CA LEU A 251 9.07 4.06 2.30
C LEU A 251 8.55 5.49 2.14
N PHE A 252 9.42 6.41 1.69
CA PHE A 252 9.03 7.78 1.37
C PHE A 252 8.62 7.89 -0.09
N ILE A 253 7.41 8.38 -0.34
CA ILE A 253 6.85 8.50 -1.69
C ILE A 253 6.74 9.98 -2.06
N ASP A 254 7.43 10.39 -3.12
CA ASP A 254 7.29 11.72 -3.72
C ASP A 254 6.22 11.68 -4.82
N PHE A 255 5.08 12.30 -4.56
CA PHE A 255 3.95 12.32 -5.49
C PHE A 255 3.95 13.55 -6.38
N SER A 256 3.38 13.42 -7.58
CA SER A 256 3.05 14.58 -8.41
C SER A 256 2.03 15.50 -7.73
N SER A 257 1.85 16.71 -8.27
CA SER A 257 0.89 17.69 -7.73
C SER A 257 -0.53 17.50 -8.30
N GLU A 258 -0.78 16.38 -8.97
CA GLU A 258 -2.08 16.05 -9.54
C GLU A 258 -3.10 15.80 -8.44
N SER A 259 -4.29 16.39 -8.57
CA SER A 259 -5.45 16.10 -7.72
C SER A 259 -6.45 15.21 -8.46
N GLY A 260 -7.31 14.52 -7.70
CA GLY A 260 -8.35 13.67 -8.28
C GLY A 260 -8.69 12.46 -7.41
N SER A 261 -9.64 11.66 -7.86
CA SER A 261 -10.06 10.42 -7.16
C SER A 261 -8.92 9.42 -7.02
N LYS A 262 -8.20 9.16 -8.12
CA LYS A 262 -7.06 8.25 -8.15
C LYS A 262 -5.98 8.66 -7.12
N MET A 263 -5.60 9.93 -7.08
CA MET A 263 -4.63 10.43 -6.09
C MET A 263 -5.13 10.21 -4.65
N LYS A 264 -6.41 10.50 -4.37
CA LYS A 264 -7.00 10.27 -3.03
C LYS A 264 -6.95 8.79 -2.63
N GLU A 265 -7.21 7.88 -3.56
CA GLU A 265 -7.09 6.44 -3.31
C GLU A 265 -5.64 6.03 -3.07
N MET A 266 -4.68 6.56 -3.86
CA MET A 266 -3.25 6.28 -3.67
C MET A 266 -2.76 6.77 -2.30
N LEU A 267 -3.10 8.00 -1.92
CA LEU A 267 -2.77 8.55 -0.60
C LEU A 267 -3.38 7.74 0.54
N ASN A 268 -4.57 7.17 0.34
CA ASN A 268 -5.26 6.38 1.36
C ASN A 268 -4.55 5.05 1.68
N LEU A 269 -3.77 4.52 0.75
CA LEU A 269 -2.92 3.33 0.96
C LEU A 269 -1.66 3.61 1.77
N CYS A 270 -1.30 4.88 1.99
CA CYS A 270 -0.16 5.26 2.81
C CYS A 270 -0.54 5.27 4.30
N ASP A 271 0.44 5.13 5.20
CA ASP A 271 0.25 5.20 6.65
C ASP A 271 0.17 6.65 7.14
N LYS A 272 0.96 7.53 6.52
CA LYS A 272 1.02 8.95 6.83
C LYS A 272 1.08 9.79 5.57
N ILE A 273 0.46 10.97 5.59
CA ILE A 273 0.52 11.96 4.52
C ILE A 273 1.14 13.24 5.06
N LEU A 274 2.25 13.66 4.48
CA LEU A 274 2.87 14.95 4.73
C LEU A 274 2.38 15.94 3.68
N LEU A 275 1.37 16.73 4.03
CA LEU A 275 0.78 17.75 3.16
C LEU A 275 1.63 19.02 3.22
N VAL A 276 2.42 19.25 2.16
CA VAL A 276 3.33 20.39 2.08
C VAL A 276 2.59 21.63 1.60
N VAL A 277 2.70 22.72 2.36
CA VAL A 277 2.11 24.03 2.04
C VAL A 277 3.18 25.11 2.11
N SER A 278 2.97 26.23 1.44
CA SER A 278 3.86 27.40 1.49
C SER A 278 3.04 28.69 1.53
N SER A 279 3.70 29.80 1.84
CA SER A 279 3.08 31.12 1.72
C SER A 279 2.87 31.53 0.27
N GLY A 280 1.71 32.11 -0.01
CA GLY A 280 1.36 32.73 -1.29
C GLY A 280 -0.15 32.74 -1.48
N GLY A 281 -0.71 33.84 -1.97
CA GLY A 281 -2.17 33.95 -2.15
C GLY A 281 -2.75 32.80 -2.99
N SER A 282 -2.09 32.44 -4.09
CA SER A 282 -2.46 31.32 -4.96
C SER A 282 -2.26 29.94 -4.32
N SER A 283 -1.34 29.81 -3.36
CA SER A 283 -1.12 28.56 -2.62
C SER A 283 -2.27 28.30 -1.64
N VAL A 284 -2.72 29.35 -0.95
CA VAL A 284 -3.86 29.28 -0.02
C VAL A 284 -5.17 28.95 -0.75
N GLU A 285 -5.40 29.54 -1.92
CA GLU A 285 -6.59 29.21 -2.71
C GLU A 285 -6.60 27.74 -3.17
N LYS A 286 -5.48 27.26 -3.73
CA LYS A 286 -5.34 25.86 -4.16
C LYS A 286 -5.55 24.86 -3.03
N ILE A 287 -5.01 25.15 -1.84
CA ILE A 287 -5.17 24.24 -0.70
C ILE A 287 -6.62 24.19 -0.20
N ARG A 288 -7.37 25.30 -0.27
CA ARG A 288 -8.80 25.34 0.09
C ARG A 288 -9.65 24.54 -0.90
N ILE A 289 -9.34 24.61 -2.20
CA ILE A 289 -10.01 23.79 -3.21
C ILE A 289 -9.76 22.31 -2.93
N TYR A 290 -8.50 21.92 -2.68
CA TYR A 290 -8.14 20.55 -2.35
C TYR A 290 -8.79 20.05 -1.04
N GLU A 291 -8.83 20.87 0.01
CA GLU A 291 -9.52 20.56 1.26
C GLU A 291 -10.99 20.21 1.01
N ASN A 292 -11.69 21.03 0.21
CA ASN A 292 -13.09 20.74 -0.17
C ASN A 292 -13.21 19.41 -0.93
N GLU A 293 -12.26 19.06 -1.81
CA GLU A 293 -12.27 17.77 -2.51
C GLU A 293 -12.02 16.56 -1.59
N ILE A 294 -11.27 16.76 -0.50
CA ILE A 294 -10.97 15.72 0.49
C ILE A 294 -12.17 15.50 1.40
N VAL A 295 -12.74 16.57 1.96
CA VAL A 295 -13.90 16.50 2.87
C VAL A 295 -15.10 15.84 2.18
N ASN A 296 -15.29 16.06 0.88
CA ASN A 296 -16.36 15.46 0.09
C ASN A 296 -16.03 14.07 -0.48
N SER A 297 -14.91 13.45 -0.08
CA SER A 297 -14.51 12.13 -0.57
C SER A 297 -14.96 10.98 0.35
N GLN A 298 -15.13 9.79 -0.21
CA GLN A 298 -15.49 8.59 0.57
C GLN A 298 -14.40 8.16 1.57
N VAL A 299 -13.17 8.62 1.37
CA VAL A 299 -12.00 8.32 2.23
C VAL A 299 -11.62 9.50 3.12
N ALA A 300 -12.48 10.52 3.26
CA ALA A 300 -12.21 11.75 3.99
C ALA A 300 -11.64 11.50 5.38
N SER A 301 -12.34 10.71 6.21
CA SER A 301 -11.91 10.45 7.59
C SER A 301 -10.51 9.85 7.68
N SER A 302 -10.21 8.86 6.82
CA SER A 302 -8.89 8.21 6.78
C SER A 302 -7.79 9.16 6.31
N LEU A 303 -8.02 9.91 5.23
CA LEU A 303 -7.05 10.89 4.73
C LEU A 303 -6.80 12.00 5.75
N MET A 304 -7.85 12.53 6.36
CA MET A 304 -7.74 13.57 7.38
C MET A 304 -6.98 13.06 8.59
N GLU A 305 -7.25 11.86 9.10
CA GLU A 305 -6.55 11.26 10.24
C GLU A 305 -5.04 11.13 9.99
N LYS A 306 -4.66 10.62 8.82
CA LYS A 306 -3.26 10.34 8.45
C LYS A 306 -2.47 11.58 8.02
N THR A 307 -3.13 12.71 7.77
CA THR A 307 -2.47 13.93 7.26
C THR A 307 -1.81 14.76 8.37
N SER A 308 -0.56 15.15 8.15
CA SER A 308 0.18 16.16 8.91
C SER A 308 0.56 17.32 7.98
N ILE A 309 0.36 18.55 8.43
CA ILE A 309 0.57 19.76 7.62
C ILE A 309 1.97 20.29 7.85
N ILE A 310 2.74 20.41 6.77
CA ILE A 310 4.11 20.91 6.78
C ILE A 310 4.15 22.25 6.07
N PHE A 311 4.50 23.32 6.78
CA PHE A 311 4.71 24.62 6.17
C PHE A 311 6.17 24.76 5.75
N ASN A 312 6.44 24.73 4.45
CA ASN A 312 7.78 24.87 3.88
C ASN A 312 8.07 26.33 3.48
N LYS A 313 9.35 26.65 3.34
CA LYS A 313 9.88 27.98 3.00
C LYS A 313 9.43 29.04 4.01
N TYR A 314 9.40 28.66 5.29
CA TYR A 314 8.97 29.54 6.37
C TYR A 314 9.99 30.65 6.59
N LEU A 315 9.51 31.90 6.54
CA LEU A 315 10.23 33.10 6.92
C LEU A 315 9.45 33.83 8.01
N HIS A 316 10.00 33.88 9.23
CA HIS A 316 9.30 34.42 10.41
C HIS A 316 8.75 35.84 10.19
N GLU A 317 9.51 36.69 9.49
CA GLU A 317 9.13 38.09 9.20
C GLU A 317 7.93 38.21 8.24
N TYR A 318 7.72 37.22 7.36
CA TYR A 318 6.71 37.27 6.31
C TYR A 318 5.54 36.31 6.52
N ASN A 319 5.68 35.35 7.45
CA ASN A 319 4.75 34.25 7.62
C ASN A 319 4.18 34.15 9.04
N SER A 320 4.07 35.27 9.75
CA SER A 320 3.43 35.36 11.08
C SER A 320 1.98 34.83 11.11
N ASN A 321 1.31 34.78 9.95
CA ASN A 321 -0.04 34.19 9.82
C ASN A 321 -0.03 32.67 9.54
N ALA A 322 1.13 32.00 9.41
CA ALA A 322 1.20 30.56 9.20
C ALA A 322 0.49 29.77 10.32
N ASP A 323 0.53 30.28 11.56
CA ASP A 323 -0.13 29.65 12.72
C ASP A 323 -1.66 29.73 12.67
N LYS A 324 -2.20 30.57 11.77
CA LYS A 324 -3.65 30.67 11.51
C LYS A 324 -4.10 29.73 10.39
N ILE A 325 -3.18 29.06 9.71
CA ILE A 325 -3.53 28.09 8.68
C ILE A 325 -4.09 26.85 9.37
N ILE A 326 -5.36 26.61 9.08
CA ILE A 326 -6.10 25.42 9.47
C ILE A 326 -6.57 24.77 8.19
N ILE A 327 -6.20 23.51 7.97
CA ILE A 327 -6.60 22.69 6.82
C ILE A 327 -7.12 21.37 7.39
N CYS A 328 -8.30 20.95 6.98
CA CYS A 328 -8.94 19.72 7.48
C CYS A 328 -9.01 19.69 9.03
N ASP A 329 -9.35 20.83 9.64
CA ASP A 329 -9.36 21.06 11.11
C ASP A 329 -8.01 20.85 11.82
N LYS A 330 -6.92 20.71 11.07
CA LYS A 330 -5.56 20.56 11.59
C LYS A 330 -4.76 21.84 11.41
N LYS A 331 -3.94 22.17 12.41
CA LYS A 331 -2.97 23.26 12.36
C LYS A 331 -1.69 22.79 11.68
N VAL A 332 -0.88 23.75 11.22
CA VAL A 332 0.50 23.50 10.81
C VAL A 332 1.27 22.83 11.95
N GLU A 333 1.76 21.62 11.70
CA GLU A 333 2.48 20.81 12.68
C GLU A 333 3.97 21.16 12.67
N TYR A 334 4.58 21.25 11.49
CA TYR A 334 6.00 21.56 11.33
C TYR A 334 6.24 22.76 10.42
N ARG A 335 7.27 23.55 10.72
CA ARG A 335 7.68 24.74 9.97
C ARG A 335 9.11 24.56 9.50
N LEU A 336 9.29 24.33 8.21
CA LEU A 336 10.61 24.19 7.60
C LEU A 336 11.08 25.57 7.12
N PRO A 337 12.17 26.12 7.69
CA PRO A 337 12.70 27.41 7.29
C PRO A 337 13.18 27.37 5.83
N TYR A 338 13.13 28.52 5.18
CA TYR A 338 13.75 28.67 3.87
C TYR A 338 15.28 28.64 3.99
N GLU A 339 15.96 27.80 3.21
CA GLU A 339 17.41 27.71 3.15
C GLU A 339 17.92 27.89 1.71
N ASP A 340 18.71 28.94 1.48
CA ASP A 340 19.28 29.23 0.16
C ASP A 340 20.27 28.17 -0.33
N SER A 341 20.95 27.49 0.60
CA SER A 341 21.91 26.42 0.30
C SER A 341 21.28 25.26 -0.49
N LEU A 342 19.97 25.03 -0.33
CA LEU A 342 19.25 23.97 -1.03
C LEU A 342 18.91 24.31 -2.49
N ASN A 343 19.09 25.58 -2.91
CA ASN A 343 18.86 26.00 -4.29
C ASN A 343 20.07 25.75 -5.21
N PHE A 344 21.24 25.43 -4.64
CA PHE A 344 22.47 25.24 -5.40
C PHE A 344 22.84 23.76 -5.44
N HIS A 345 22.83 23.16 -6.64
CA HIS A 345 23.49 21.88 -6.86
C HIS A 345 25.00 22.13 -6.88
N SER A 346 25.71 21.56 -5.91
CA SER A 346 27.19 21.51 -5.96
C SER A 346 27.63 20.49 -7.01
N GLU A 347 28.86 20.60 -7.52
CA GLU A 347 29.45 19.55 -8.38
C GLU A 347 29.47 18.17 -7.69
N ASP A 348 29.42 18.14 -6.35
CA ASP A 348 29.37 16.95 -5.51
C ASP A 348 27.93 16.45 -5.21
N GLY A 349 26.90 17.02 -5.83
CA GLY A 349 25.49 16.62 -5.70
C GLY A 349 24.68 17.39 -4.64
N PHE A 350 23.54 16.83 -4.22
CA PHE A 350 22.68 17.39 -3.17
C PHE A 350 23.39 17.29 -1.81
N PHE A 351 23.66 18.44 -1.18
CA PHE A 351 24.37 18.51 0.10
C PHE A 351 23.40 18.74 1.26
N ILE A 352 23.54 17.96 2.34
CA ILE A 352 22.73 18.09 3.55
C ILE A 352 23.67 18.42 4.72
N ASP A 353 23.55 19.63 5.26
CA ASP A 353 24.10 19.96 6.57
C ASP A 353 23.13 19.53 7.66
N VAL A 354 23.44 18.44 8.38
CA VAL A 354 22.59 17.93 9.47
C VAL A 354 22.38 18.94 10.62
N ASN A 355 23.20 19.99 10.70
CA ASN A 355 23.10 21.02 11.72
C ASN A 355 22.25 22.23 11.32
N SER A 356 21.85 22.32 10.04
CA SER A 356 20.89 23.30 9.53
C SER A 356 19.63 23.38 10.40
N PRO A 357 19.05 24.59 10.56
CA PRO A 357 17.70 24.75 11.09
C PRO A 357 16.65 23.86 10.42
N MET A 358 16.68 23.72 9.09
CA MET A 358 15.71 22.91 8.36
C MET A 358 15.88 21.40 8.63
N GLN A 359 17.11 20.91 8.68
CA GLN A 359 17.41 19.50 8.90
C GLN A 359 17.06 19.10 10.33
N LYS A 360 17.28 19.97 11.32
CA LYS A 360 16.83 19.74 12.70
C LYS A 360 15.32 19.56 12.79
N GLN A 361 14.55 20.37 12.07
CA GLN A 361 13.10 20.24 12.01
C GLN A 361 12.68 18.93 11.33
N VAL A 362 13.36 18.50 10.26
CA VAL A 362 13.05 17.21 9.62
C VAL A 362 13.46 16.01 10.47
N ILE A 363 14.54 16.09 11.23
CA ILE A 363 14.90 15.09 12.24
C ILE A 363 13.82 15.00 13.33
N GLU A 364 13.29 16.14 13.77
CA GLU A 364 12.17 16.19 14.72
C GLU A 364 10.92 15.53 14.13
N MET A 365 10.59 15.85 12.87
CA MET A 365 9.52 15.17 12.14
C MET A 365 9.72 13.66 12.18
N LEU A 366 10.89 13.15 11.76
CA LEU A 366 11.21 11.71 11.71
C LEU A 366 10.96 10.95 13.03
N ARG A 367 11.11 11.61 14.18
CA ARG A 367 10.83 11.00 15.50
C ARG A 367 9.35 10.78 15.77
N ASN A 368 8.50 11.57 15.14
CA ASN A 368 7.05 11.56 15.35
C ASN A 368 6.29 10.88 14.21
N ILE A 369 6.96 10.55 13.09
CA ILE A 369 6.27 10.00 11.91
C ILE A 369 5.93 8.55 12.08
#